data_AF-A0A7J3WXK3-F1
#
_entry.id   AF-A0A7J3WXK3-F1
#
_cell.length_a   1.000
_cell.length_b   1.000
_cell.length_c   1.000
_cell.angle_alpha   90.00
_cell.angle_beta   90.00
_cell.angle_gamma   90.00
#
_symmetry.space_group_name_H-M   'P 1'
#
loop_
_entity.id
_entity.type
_entity.pdbx_description
1 polymer ?
#
loop_
_entity_poly.entity_id
_entity_poly.type
_entity_poly.pdbx_seq_one_letter_code
_entity_poly.pdbx_strand_id
1 'polypeptide(L)'
;MDVPRFMEAVKELAIEEKHSLMEELLDILLSSVNLEMVPDYIGWRINQAYRDGKLVEDEFLEMLAHAVSIAEPAKFRRIIEKLEVERLG
;
A
#
# COMPACT_ATOMS: atom_id res chain seq x y z
N MET A 1 -12.30 -6.76 -1.64
CA MET A 1 -10.94 -6.17 -1.69
C MET A 1 -11.08 -4.70 -1.37
N ASP A 2 -10.33 -4.22 -0.40
CA ASP A 2 -10.50 -2.87 0.17
C ASP A 2 -9.62 -1.81 -0.51
N VAL A 3 -8.99 -2.14 -1.65
CA VAL A 3 -8.06 -1.25 -2.37
C VAL A 3 -8.74 0.03 -2.90
N PRO A 4 -9.94 0.00 -3.51
CA PRO A 4 -10.60 1.24 -3.92
C PRO A 4 -10.91 2.18 -2.74
N ARG A 5 -11.29 1.60 -1.59
CA ARG A 5 -11.54 2.35 -0.36
C ARG A 5 -10.24 2.97 0.18
N PHE A 6 -9.14 2.22 0.14
CA PHE A 6 -7.81 2.74 0.44
C PHE A 6 -7.44 3.91 -0.50
N MET A 7 -7.62 3.77 -1.81
CA MET A 7 -7.28 4.83 -2.77
C MET A 7 -8.10 6.11 -2.55
N GLU A 8 -9.37 5.98 -2.18
CA GLU A 8 -10.19 7.13 -1.80
C GLU A 8 -9.71 7.78 -0.48
N ALA A 9 -9.21 6.97 0.46
CA ALA A 9 -8.67 7.47 1.72
C ALA A 9 -7.39 8.31 1.50
N VAL A 10 -6.51 7.89 0.58
CA VAL A 10 -5.19 8.51 0.36
C VAL A 10 -5.17 9.67 -0.64
N LYS A 11 -6.27 9.89 -1.37
CA LYS A 11 -6.34 10.90 -2.45
C LYS A 11 -5.99 12.32 -1.99
N GLU A 12 -6.38 12.66 -0.77
CA GLU A 12 -6.20 14.00 -0.19
C GLU A 12 -4.95 14.10 0.72
N LEU A 13 -4.16 13.03 0.84
CA LEU A 13 -2.94 13.05 1.66
C LEU A 13 -1.85 13.89 1.00
N ALA A 14 -1.10 14.61 1.84
CA ALA A 14 0.13 15.26 1.43
C ALA A 14 1.18 14.24 0.97
N ILE A 15 2.15 14.68 0.18
CA ILE A 15 3.16 13.78 -0.39
C ILE A 15 4.00 13.11 0.71
N GLU A 16 4.29 13.82 1.80
CA GLU A 16 5.01 13.31 2.96
C GLU A 16 4.23 12.18 3.66
N GLU A 17 2.92 12.35 3.80
CA GLU A 17 2.03 11.33 4.39
C GLU A 17 1.94 10.10 3.49
N LYS A 18 1.85 10.30 2.16
CA LYS A 18 1.91 9.20 1.19
C LYS A 18 3.24 8.45 1.26
N HIS A 19 4.36 9.13 1.47
CA HIS A 19 5.66 8.49 1.67
C HIS A 19 5.68 7.62 2.93
N SER A 20 5.25 8.15 4.07
CA SER A 20 5.19 7.36 5.32
C SER A 20 4.28 6.13 5.17
N LEU A 21 3.14 6.30 4.48
CA LEU A 21 2.23 5.19 4.21
C LEU A 21 2.82 4.15 3.26
N MET A 22 3.55 4.59 2.23
CA MET A 22 4.27 3.71 1.31
C MET A 22 5.34 2.89 2.07
N GLU A 23 6.09 3.49 2.99
CA GLU A 23 7.06 2.78 3.84
C GLU A 23 6.37 1.74 4.73
N GLU A 24 5.26 2.12 5.40
CA GLU A 24 4.48 1.20 6.23
C GLU A 24 3.96 -0.01 5.43
N LEU A 25 3.46 0.21 4.21
CA LEU A 25 2.99 -0.86 3.32
C LEU A 25 4.13 -1.78 2.86
N LEU A 26 5.29 -1.21 2.51
CA LEU A 26 6.48 -1.98 2.14
C LEU A 26 6.95 -2.86 3.29
N ASP A 27 7.05 -2.32 4.49
CA ASP A 27 7.47 -3.06 5.68
C ASP A 27 6.53 -4.24 5.95
N ILE A 28 5.21 -4.02 5.85
CA ILE A 28 4.22 -5.09 6.00
C ILE A 28 4.41 -6.18 4.94
N LEU A 29 4.57 -5.79 3.68
CA LEU A 29 4.71 -6.73 2.57
C LEU A 29 5.99 -7.56 2.70
N LEU A 30 7.13 -6.91 2.93
CA LEU A 30 8.44 -7.57 3.02
C LEU A 30 8.59 -8.44 4.27
N SER A 31 7.82 -8.15 5.32
CA SER A 31 7.76 -8.95 6.55
C SER A 31 6.71 -10.06 6.52
N SER A 32 5.91 -10.16 5.45
CA SER A 32 4.85 -11.15 5.35
C SER A 32 5.40 -12.55 5.08
N VAL A 33 4.86 -13.53 5.80
CA VAL A 33 5.12 -14.96 5.53
C VAL A 33 4.30 -15.50 4.37
N ASN A 34 3.39 -14.70 3.81
CA ASN A 34 2.51 -15.05 2.70
C ASN A 34 2.91 -14.35 1.39
N LEU A 35 4.14 -13.85 1.29
CA LEU A 35 4.61 -13.08 0.13
C LEU A 35 4.49 -13.88 -1.18
N GLU A 36 4.60 -15.20 -1.11
CA GLU A 36 4.41 -16.13 -2.22
C GLU A 36 2.99 -16.13 -2.80
N MET A 37 2.00 -15.59 -2.07
CA MET A 37 0.64 -15.41 -2.59
C MET A 37 0.53 -14.22 -3.55
N VAL A 38 1.50 -13.30 -3.53
CA VAL A 38 1.52 -12.13 -4.41
C VAL A 38 2.03 -12.56 -5.79
N PRO A 39 1.28 -12.32 -6.88
CA PRO A 39 1.73 -12.66 -8.21
C PRO A 39 3.06 -11.97 -8.57
N ASP A 40 4.01 -12.73 -9.13
CA ASP A 40 5.36 -12.25 -9.47
C ASP A 40 5.36 -10.94 -10.26
N TYR A 41 4.45 -10.78 -11.22
CA TYR A 41 4.38 -9.58 -12.05
C TYR A 41 4.10 -8.31 -11.23
N ILE A 42 3.36 -8.42 -10.12
CA ILE A 42 3.10 -7.31 -9.19
C ILE A 42 4.38 -6.99 -8.43
N GLY A 43 5.06 -8.02 -7.89
CA GLY A 43 6.34 -7.86 -7.20
C GLY A 43 7.40 -7.18 -8.08
N TRP A 44 7.53 -7.60 -9.35
CA TRP A 44 8.44 -6.99 -10.31
C TRP A 44 8.13 -5.52 -10.57
N ARG A 45 6.86 -5.16 -10.75
CA ARG A 45 6.46 -3.77 -10.99
C ARG A 45 6.66 -2.88 -9.76
N ILE A 46 6.35 -3.37 -8.56
CA ILE A 46 6.66 -2.67 -7.30
C ILE A 46 8.18 -2.44 -7.17
N ASN A 47 8.99 -3.46 -7.43
CA ASN A 47 10.44 -3.35 -7.35
C ASN A 47 11.01 -2.31 -8.33
N GLN A 48 10.49 -2.30 -9.57
CA GLN A 48 10.89 -1.31 -10.57
C GLN A 48 10.50 0.11 -10.13
N ALA A 49 9.25 0.31 -9.71
CA ALA A 49 8.78 1.61 -9.24
C ALA A 49 9.56 2.14 -8.03
N TYR A 50 9.94 1.25 -7.11
CA TYR A 50 10.80 1.61 -5.98
C TYR A 50 12.18 2.11 -6.44
N ARG A 51 12.84 1.39 -7.35
CA ARG A 51 14.14 1.78 -7.90
C ARG A 51 14.09 3.09 -8.67
N ASP A 52 12.97 3.35 -9.35
CA ASP A 52 12.74 4.56 -10.13
C ASP A 52 12.29 5.75 -9.26
N GLY A 53 12.06 5.55 -7.95
CA GLY A 53 11.60 6.59 -7.03
C GLY A 53 10.12 6.98 -7.22
N LYS A 54 9.32 6.12 -7.85
CA LYS A 54 7.93 6.39 -8.27
C LYS A 54 6.88 5.68 -7.42
N LEU A 55 7.28 4.89 -6.43
CA LEU A 55 6.36 4.03 -5.68
C LEU A 55 5.25 4.81 -4.93
N VAL A 56 5.48 6.10 -4.66
CA VAL A 56 4.50 7.01 -4.05
C VAL A 56 3.44 7.52 -5.04
N GLU A 57 3.65 7.39 -6.36
CA GLU A 57 2.67 7.75 -7.36
C GLU A 57 1.45 6.81 -7.28
N ASP A 58 0.25 7.36 -7.51
CA ASP A 58 -1.01 6.67 -7.22
C ASP A 58 -1.13 5.28 -7.88
N GLU A 59 -0.67 5.10 -9.13
CA GLU A 59 -0.69 3.79 -9.82
C GLU A 59 0.14 2.73 -9.06
N PHE A 60 1.32 3.10 -8.57
CA PHE A 60 2.22 2.17 -7.91
C PHE A 60 1.86 1.98 -6.44
N LEU A 61 1.32 3.02 -5.80
CA LEU A 61 0.77 2.93 -4.46
C LEU A 61 -0.47 2.02 -4.43
N GLU A 62 -1.35 2.10 -5.44
CA GLU A 62 -2.48 1.18 -5.61
C GLU A 62 -1.99 -0.27 -5.77
N MET A 63 -0.95 -0.47 -6.57
CA MET A 63 -0.36 -1.79 -6.80
C MET A 63 0.27 -2.38 -5.52
N LEU A 64 0.98 -1.56 -4.75
CA LEU A 64 1.53 -1.95 -3.45
C LEU A 64 0.42 -2.29 -2.45
N ALA A 65 -0.62 -1.45 -2.36
CA ALA A 65 -1.79 -1.71 -1.54
C ALA A 65 -2.49 -3.02 -1.93
N HIS A 66 -2.59 -3.31 -3.22
CA HIS A 66 -3.13 -4.58 -3.70
C HIS A 66 -2.28 -5.77 -3.26
N ALA A 67 -0.95 -5.70 -3.39
CA ALA A 67 -0.04 -6.75 -2.90
C ALA A 67 -0.20 -7.00 -1.39
N VAL A 68 -0.26 -5.94 -0.58
CA VAL A 68 -0.49 -6.03 0.86
C VAL A 68 -1.87 -6.61 1.17
N SER A 69 -2.90 -6.25 0.40
CA SER A 69 -4.25 -6.79 0.58
C SER A 69 -4.34 -8.30 0.33
N ILE A 70 -3.44 -8.85 -0.50
CA ILE A 70 -3.30 -10.28 -0.76
C ILE A 70 -2.53 -10.96 0.38
N ALA A 71 -1.34 -10.45 0.70
CA ALA A 71 -0.43 -11.08 1.64
C ALA A 71 -0.87 -10.94 3.10
N GLU A 72 -1.44 -9.79 3.46
CA GLU A 72 -1.73 -9.37 4.83
C GLU A 72 -3.10 -8.64 4.95
N PRO A 73 -4.22 -9.28 4.54
CA PRO A 73 -5.53 -8.62 4.46
C PRO A 73 -6.02 -8.01 5.78
N ALA A 74 -5.66 -8.60 6.92
CA ALA A 74 -6.04 -8.08 8.23
C ALA A 74 -5.27 -6.81 8.61
N LYS A 75 -3.98 -6.72 8.27
CA LYS A 75 -3.18 -5.50 8.49
C LYS A 75 -3.61 -4.40 7.53
N PHE A 76 -3.89 -4.75 6.27
CA PHE A 76 -4.40 -3.81 5.28
C PHE A 76 -5.70 -3.12 5.74
N ARG A 77 -6.65 -3.88 6.29
CA ARG A 77 -7.90 -3.30 6.85
C ARG A 77 -7.64 -2.30 7.98
N ARG A 78 -6.69 -2.60 8.88
CA ARG A 78 -6.33 -1.71 9.98
C ARG A 78 -5.75 -0.38 9.48
N ILE A 79 -4.97 -0.41 8.40
CA ILE A 79 -4.46 0.82 7.77
C ILE A 79 -5.61 1.68 7.29
N ILE A 80 -6.59 1.10 6.59
CA ILE A 80 -7.76 1.83 6.10
C ILE A 80 -8.55 2.44 7.26
N GLU A 81 -8.80 1.65 8.31
CA GLU A 81 -9.48 2.14 9.53
C GLU A 81 -8.72 3.31 10.18
N LYS A 82 -7.39 3.24 10.27
CA LYS A 82 -6.54 4.31 10.79
C LYS A 82 -6.66 5.58 9.94
N LEU A 83 -6.52 5.45 8.62
CA LEU A 83 -6.63 6.58 7.68
C LEU A 83 -7.99 7.28 7.76
N GLU A 84 -9.07 6.53 7.95
CA GLU A 84 -10.41 7.09 8.09
C GLU A 84 -10.62 7.80 9.43
N VAL A 85 -10.09 7.25 10.53
CA VAL A 85 -10.16 7.89 11.84
C VAL A 85 -9.37 9.20 11.85
N GLU A 86 -8.16 9.21 11.28
CA GLU A 86 -7.32 10.40 11.18
C GLU A 86 -7.98 11.51 10.33
N ARG A 87 -8.85 11.17 9.36
CA ARG A 87 -9.62 12.14 8.57
C ARG A 87 -10.86 12.70 9.27
N LEU A 88 -11.38 12.04 10.30
CA LEU A 88 -12.57 12.46 11.05
C LEU A 88 -12.23 13.25 12.33
N GLY A 89 -10.95 13.33 12.68
CA GLY A 89 -10.42 13.99 13.88
C GLY A 89 -10.10 15.47 13.71
#